data_AF-A0A366TG14-F1
#
_entry.id   AF-A0A366TG14-F1
#
_cell.length_a   1.000
_cell.length_b   1.000
_cell.length_c   1.000
_cell.angle_alpha   90.00
_cell.angle_beta   90.00
_cell.angle_gamma   90.00
#
_symmetry.space_group_name_H-M   'P 1'
#
loop_
_entity.id
_entity.type
_entity.pdbx_description
1 polymer ?
#
loop_
_entity_poly.entity_id
_entity_poly.type
_entity_poly.pdbx_seq_one_letter_code
_entity_poly.pdbx_strand_id
1 'polypeptide(L)'
;MLGIIFIVVSIASLILEKYVLGNNSHVWLGAIIPFLAIAFIVGMMLTNNMKFDVFNIILAVVYVSLSFIFWGQGSDLYHQKVVNKIYE
;
A
#
# COMPACT_ATOMS: atom_id res chain seq x y z
N MET A 1 -18.22 -1.93 10.07
CA MET A 1 -17.60 -0.58 10.02
C MET A 1 -16.11 -0.65 9.68
N LEU A 2 -15.28 -1.40 10.43
CA LEU A 2 -13.85 -1.58 10.16
C LEU A 2 -13.52 -2.10 8.74
N GLY A 3 -14.27 -3.08 8.23
CA GLY A 3 -14.05 -3.58 6.85
C GLY A 3 -14.21 -2.50 5.77
N ILE A 4 -15.15 -1.58 5.94
CA ILE A 4 -15.36 -0.46 5.00
C ILE A 4 -14.17 0.50 5.07
N ILE A 5 -13.66 0.77 6.28
CA ILE A 5 -12.46 1.61 6.47
C ILE A 5 -11.26 0.97 5.78
N PHE A 6 -11.04 -0.34 5.94
CA PHE A 6 -9.97 -1.05 5.25
C PHE A 6 -10.08 -0.94 3.72
N ILE A 7 -11.28 -1.11 3.17
CA ILE A 7 -11.51 -0.98 1.73
C ILE A 7 -11.21 0.45 1.25
N VAL A 8 -11.72 1.46 1.95
CA VAL A 8 -11.52 2.87 1.58
C VAL A 8 -10.04 3.27 1.66
N VAL A 9 -9.34 2.88 2.72
CA VAL A 9 -7.90 3.17 2.88
C VAL A 9 -7.06 2.40 1.85
N SER A 10 -7.47 1.18 1.49
CA SER A 10 -6.82 0.42 0.41
C SER A 10 -6.94 1.13 -0.94
N ILE A 11 -8.15 1.60 -1.28
CA ILE A 11 -8.41 2.33 -2.52
C ILE A 11 -7.66 3.66 -2.52
N ALA A 12 -7.63 4.37 -1.39
CA ALA A 12 -6.88 5.61 -1.26
C ALA A 12 -5.37 5.39 -1.44
N SER A 13 -4.80 4.33 -0.83
CA SER A 13 -3.39 3.95 -1.06
C SER A 13 -3.14 3.62 -2.53
N LEU A 14 -4.02 2.86 -3.17
CA LEU A 14 -3.94 2.52 -4.59
C LEU A 14 -3.85 3.76 -5.49
N ILE A 15 -4.73 4.73 -5.25
CA ILE A 15 -4.76 5.98 -6.00
C ILE A 15 -3.50 6.78 -5.73
N LEU A 16 -3.05 6.88 -4.47
CA LEU A 16 -1.82 7.59 -4.11
C LEU A 16 -0.59 6.96 -4.78
N GLU A 17 -0.47 5.64 -4.73
CA GLU A 17 0.61 4.86 -5.35
C GLU A 17 0.64 5.11 -6.88
N LYS A 18 -0.51 4.95 -7.55
CA LYS A 18 -0.59 5.05 -9.02
C LYS A 18 -0.40 6.47 -9.54
N TYR A 19 -0.97 7.47 -8.88
CA TYR A 19 -1.05 8.83 -9.41
C TYR A 19 0.01 9.78 -8.84
N VAL A 20 0.50 9.55 -7.62
CA VAL A 20 1.48 10.43 -6.97
C VAL A 20 2.87 9.82 -7.01
N LEU A 21 3.00 8.55 -6.63
CA LEU A 21 4.31 7.93 -6.38
C LEU A 21 4.90 7.25 -7.63
N GLY A 22 4.10 6.47 -8.36
CA GLY A 22 4.49 5.84 -9.63
C GLY A 22 4.66 6.81 -10.80
N ASN A 23 4.21 8.06 -10.65
CA ASN A 23 4.45 9.13 -11.63
C ASN A 23 5.64 10.03 -11.27
N ASN A 24 6.28 9.82 -10.13
CA ASN A 24 7.44 10.60 -9.70
C ASN A 24 8.73 9.80 -9.94
N SER A 25 9.86 10.49 -10.14
CA SER A 25 11.17 9.84 -10.34
C SER A 25 11.72 9.15 -9.08
N HIS A 26 10.96 9.21 -7.98
CA HIS A 26 11.34 8.72 -6.65
C HIS A 26 10.43 7.55 -6.23
N VAL A 27 10.41 6.49 -7.02
CA VAL A 27 9.64 5.25 -6.77
C VAL A 27 9.81 4.68 -5.37
N TRP A 28 10.97 4.93 -4.77
CA TRP A 28 11.33 4.40 -3.46
C TRP A 28 10.48 5.05 -2.36
N LEU A 29 9.88 6.22 -2.61
CA LEU A 29 8.88 6.81 -1.73
C LEU A 29 7.61 5.96 -1.64
N GLY A 30 7.29 5.17 -2.66
CA GLY A 30 6.19 4.20 -2.59
C GLY A 30 6.41 3.12 -1.54
N ALA A 31 7.67 2.80 -1.22
CA ALA A 31 7.99 1.77 -0.23
C ALA A 31 7.48 2.16 1.17
N ILE A 32 7.22 3.45 1.42
CA ILE A 32 6.66 3.92 2.69
C ILE A 32 5.23 3.43 2.92
N ILE A 33 4.47 3.13 1.86
CA ILE A 33 3.06 2.73 1.93
C ILE A 33 2.89 1.41 2.70
N PRO A 34 3.60 0.32 2.37
CA PRO A 34 3.50 -0.91 3.16
C PRO A 34 3.95 -0.73 4.62
N PHE A 35 4.95 0.12 4.91
CA PHE A 35 5.32 0.43 6.29
C PHE A 35 4.22 1.19 7.04
N LEU A 36 3.58 2.18 6.39
CA LEU A 36 2.44 2.91 6.93
C LEU A 36 1.24 2.01 7.17
N ALA A 37 0.98 1.05 6.27
CA ALA A 37 -0.05 0.04 6.43
C ALA A 37 0.17 -0.80 7.70
N ILE A 38 1.40 -1.27 7.94
CA ILE A 38 1.75 -2.02 9.16
C ILE A 38 1.56 -1.14 10.39
N ALA A 39 2.11 0.08 10.39
CA ALA A 39 2.01 1.00 11.52
C ALA A 39 0.55 1.34 11.86
N PHE A 40 -0.30 1.52 10.85
CA PHE A 40 -1.73 1.76 11.02
C PHE A 40 -2.43 0.59 11.69
N ILE A 41 -2.18 -0.65 11.24
CA ILE A 41 -2.78 -1.84 11.84
C ILE A 41 -2.31 -2.03 13.29
N VAL A 42 -1.00 -1.91 13.54
CA VAL A 42 -0.44 -1.99 14.89
C VAL A 42 -1.06 -0.91 15.79
N GLY A 43 -1.19 0.32 15.30
CA GLY A 43 -1.86 1.41 16.02
C GLY A 43 -3.33 1.12 16.33
N MET A 44 -4.07 0.52 15.41
CA MET A 44 -5.46 0.12 15.64
C MET A 44 -5.58 -1.01 16.67
N MET A 45 -4.62 -1.92 16.72
CA MET A 45 -4.57 -2.98 17.73
C MET A 45 -4.23 -2.40 19.12
N LEU A 46 -3.24 -1.50 19.20
CA LEU A 46 -2.85 -0.84 20.45
C LEU A 46 -3.95 0.06 21.03
N THR A 47 -4.73 0.71 20.17
CA THR A 47 -5.86 1.56 20.60
C THR A 47 -7.13 0.77 20.88
N ASN A 48 -7.08 -0.57 20.82
CA ASN A 48 -8.21 -1.49 21.02
C ASN A 48 -9.39 -1.25 20.06
N ASN A 49 -9.14 -0.50 18.98
CA ASN A 49 -10.11 -0.22 17.91
C ASN A 49 -10.26 -1.42 16.96
N MET A 50 -9.31 -2.35 16.97
CA MET A 50 -9.33 -3.60 16.22
C MET A 50 -9.13 -4.77 17.16
N LYS A 51 -10.16 -5.62 17.30
CA LYS A 51 -10.05 -6.83 18.11
C LYS A 51 -9.06 -7.80 17.48
N PHE A 52 -8.26 -8.43 18.33
CA PHE A 52 -7.30 -9.46 17.92
C PHE A 52 -8.01 -10.81 17.71
N ASP A 53 -8.85 -10.88 16.68
CA ASP A 53 -9.56 -12.08 16.26
C ASP A 53 -9.07 -12.56 14.88
N VAL A 54 -9.40 -13.83 14.57
CA VAL A 54 -8.93 -14.50 13.34
C VAL A 54 -9.32 -13.72 12.09
N PHE A 55 -10.52 -13.14 12.05
CA PHE A 55 -11.01 -12.40 10.89
C PHE A 55 -10.22 -11.12 10.66
N ASN A 56 -9.98 -10.35 11.72
CA ASN A 56 -9.20 -9.12 11.70
C ASN A 56 -7.73 -9.40 11.35
N ILE A 57 -7.15 -10.49 11.84
CA ILE A 57 -5.79 -10.92 11.47
C ILE A 57 -5.71 -11.25 9.98
N ILE A 58 -6.67 -12.00 9.42
CA ILE A 58 -6.71 -12.30 7.98
C ILE A 58 -6.83 -11.01 7.16
N LEU A 59 -7.72 -10.09 7.55
CA LEU A 59 -7.86 -8.78 6.92
C LEU A 59 -6.56 -7.99 6.95
N ALA A 60 -5.84 -8.01 8.06
CA ALA A 60 -4.56 -7.33 8.20
C ALA A 60 -3.50 -7.89 7.24
N VAL A 61 -3.39 -9.22 7.16
CA VAL A 61 -2.45 -9.90 6.26
C VAL A 61 -2.78 -9.57 4.80
N VAL A 62 -4.06 -9.64 4.41
CA VAL A 62 -4.51 -9.29 3.05
C VAL A 62 -4.19 -7.83 2.73
N TYR A 63 -4.49 -6.91 3.65
CA TYR A 63 -4.26 -5.48 3.47
C TYR A 63 -2.78 -5.16 3.26
N VAL A 64 -1.91 -5.67 4.14
CA VAL A 64 -0.45 -5.46 4.03
C VAL A 64 0.09 -6.10 2.75
N SER A 65 -0.36 -7.30 2.39
CA SER A 65 0.06 -7.98 1.16
C SER A 65 -0.30 -7.17 -0.09
N LEU A 66 -1.52 -6.62 -0.13
CA LEU A 66 -1.96 -5.75 -1.22
C LEU A 66 -1.09 -4.48 -1.31
N SER A 67 -0.76 -3.84 -0.18
CA SER A 67 0.15 -2.68 -0.17
C SER A 67 1.52 -3.00 -0.80
N PHE A 68 2.08 -4.18 -0.52
CA PHE A 68 3.33 -4.61 -1.16
C PHE A 68 3.17 -4.87 -2.66
N ILE A 69 2.06 -5.50 -3.08
CA ILE A 69 1.78 -5.75 -4.51
C ILE A 69 1.66 -4.44 -5.27
N PHE A 70 0.95 -3.45 -4.72
CA PHE A 70 0.77 -2.15 -5.38
C PHE A 70 2.08 -1.38 -5.47
N TRP A 71 2.92 -1.43 -4.45
CA TRP A 71 4.26 -0.87 -4.52
C TRP A 71 5.11 -1.55 -5.60
N GLY A 72 5.11 -2.88 -5.67
CA GLY A 72 5.82 -3.64 -6.70
C GLY A 72 5.38 -3.25 -8.12
N GLN A 73 4.07 -3.14 -8.36
CA GLN A 73 3.53 -2.67 -9.64
C GLN A 73 3.96 -1.24 -9.98
N GLY A 74 3.97 -0.33 -9.00
CA GLY A 74 4.46 1.03 -9.18
C GLY A 74 5.95 1.08 -9.56
N SER A 75 6.75 0.20 -8.96
CA SER A 75 8.18 0.06 -9.27
C SER A 75 8.44 -0.46 -10.68
N ASP A 76 7.70 -1.49 -11.10
CA ASP A 76 7.82 -2.05 -12.44
C ASP A 76 7.44 -1.04 -13.53
N LEU A 77 6.39 -0.25 -13.29
CA LEU A 77 5.96 0.82 -14.21
C LEU A 77 7.03 1.89 -14.41
N TYR A 78 7.73 2.27 -13.34
CA TYR A 78 8.86 3.20 -13.46
C TYR A 78 10.05 2.57 -14.18
N HIS A 79 10.36 1.31 -13.89
CA HIS A 79 11.45 0.60 -14.57
C HIS A 79 11.19 0.56 -16.08
N GLN A 80 9.97 0.26 -16.51
CA GLN A 80 9.57 0.31 -17.93
C GLN A 80 9.71 1.72 -18.53
N LYS A 81 9.30 2.78 -17.80
CA LYS A 81 9.48 4.17 -18.26
C LYS A 81 10.94 4.56 -18.45
N VAL A 82 11.82 4.17 -17.51
CA VAL A 82 13.25 4.47 -17.58
C VAL A 82 13.91 3.71 -18.73
N VAL A 83 13.61 2.41 -18.88
CA VAL A 83 14.16 1.58 -19.96
C VAL A 83 13.70 2.08 -21.33
N ASN A 84 12.43 2.40 -21.53
CA ASN A 84 11.94 2.92 -22.81
C ASN A 84 12.59 4.26 -23.19
N LYS A 85 12.90 5.12 -22.21
CA LYS A 85 13.57 6.41 -22.45
C LYS A 85 15.03 6.28 -22.91
N ILE A 86 15.66 5.11 -22.75
CA ILE A 86 17.04 4.86 -23.19
C ILE A 86 17.09 4.41 -24.67
N TYR A 87 15.96 3.94 -25.21
CA TYR A 87 15.85 3.41 -26.58
C TYR A 87 15.18 4.37 -27.57
N GLU A 88 14.71 5.54 -27.13
CA GLU A 88 14.38 6.69 -27.99
C GLU A 88 15.60 7.62 -28.16
#